data_AF-A4ECW6-F1
#
_entry.id   AF-A4ECW6-F1
#
_cell.length_a   1.000
_cell.length_b   1.000
_cell.length_c   1.000
_cell.angle_alpha   90.00
_cell.angle_beta   90.00
_cell.angle_gamma   90.00
#
_symmetry.space_group_name_H-M   'P 1'
#
loop_
_entity.id
_entity.type
_entity.pdbx_description
1 polymer ?
#
loop_
_entity_poly.entity_id
_entity_poly.type
_entity_poly.pdbx_seq_one_letter_code
_entity_poly.pdbx_strand_id
1 'polypeptide(L)'
;MLRAMKEADRPLIFFSNYGEIRNGVYEENLLILKIKRILLRKFARHGALSSVKDKRDILRFGSAICCPSVTFNLSILQTPLFMTDMKCDLDWEAWERFSKIDGSFVYSPEVLMFHRIHEGSETTALIKDDTRRSEDETMLQKFWPKWFAPIVCSLYSLSMRSNSL
;
A
#
# COMPACT_ATOMS: atom_id res chain seq x y z
N MET A 1 12.57 -8.24 10.17
CA MET A 1 11.13 -8.44 10.48
C MET A 1 10.87 -8.80 11.94
N LEU A 2 11.12 -10.04 12.40
CA LEU A 2 10.70 -10.49 13.74
C LEU A 2 11.22 -9.62 14.89
N ARG A 3 12.47 -9.15 14.78
CA ARG A 3 13.04 -8.20 15.75
C ARG A 3 12.26 -6.90 15.81
N ALA A 4 12.02 -6.25 14.67
CA ALA A 4 11.26 -5.01 14.57
C ALA A 4 9.82 -5.17 15.10
N MET A 5 9.18 -6.32 14.82
CA MET A 5 7.85 -6.65 15.38
C MET A 5 7.89 -6.80 16.91
N LYS A 6 8.94 -7.39 17.49
CA LYS A 6 9.06 -7.55 18.95
C LYS A 6 9.35 -6.22 19.66
N GLU A 7 10.10 -5.33 19.02
CA GLU A 7 10.50 -4.03 19.57
C GLU A 7 9.40 -2.97 19.43
N ALA A 8 8.49 -3.12 18.45
CA ALA A 8 7.39 -2.22 18.24
C ALA A 8 6.25 -2.44 19.24
N ASP A 9 5.65 -1.35 19.71
CA ASP A 9 4.46 -1.42 20.53
C ASP A 9 3.25 -1.86 19.70
N ARG A 10 2.57 -2.90 20.18
CA ARG A 10 1.33 -3.47 19.61
C ARG A 10 1.32 -3.49 18.06
N PRO A 11 2.21 -4.23 17.40
CA PRO A 11 2.38 -4.17 15.95
C PRO A 11 1.19 -4.82 15.24
N LEU A 12 0.52 -4.06 14.38
CA LEU A 12 -0.62 -4.52 13.58
C LEU A 12 -0.14 -5.25 12.33
N ILE A 13 0.78 -4.62 11.61
CA ILE A 13 1.39 -5.13 10.39
C ILE A 13 2.87 -4.76 10.33
N PHE A 14 3.67 -5.62 9.70
CA PHE A 14 4.99 -5.29 9.20
C PHE A 14 4.96 -5.22 7.69
N PHE A 15 5.67 -4.28 7.09
CA PHE A 15 5.92 -4.25 5.66
C PHE A 15 7.32 -3.72 5.35
N SER A 16 7.82 -4.03 4.17
CA SER A 16 9.12 -3.56 3.70
C SER A 16 9.02 -2.84 2.38
N ASN A 17 10.10 -2.18 1.98
CA ASN A 17 10.26 -1.91 0.56
C ASN A 17 10.36 -3.22 -0.24
N TYR A 18 10.12 -3.08 -1.54
CA TYR A 18 10.19 -4.17 -2.50
C TYR A 18 10.82 -3.67 -3.79
N GLY A 19 11.36 -4.61 -4.56
CA GLY A 19 11.62 -4.47 -5.99
C GLY A 19 10.59 -5.26 -6.78
N GLU A 20 10.64 -5.19 -8.10
CA GLU A 20 9.79 -5.97 -8.99
C GLU A 20 10.64 -6.93 -9.82
N ILE A 21 10.10 -8.09 -10.19
CA ILE A 21 10.66 -8.94 -11.24
C ILE A 21 9.76 -8.81 -12.46
N ARG A 22 10.29 -8.24 -13.55
CA ARG A 22 9.58 -8.03 -14.82
C ARG A 22 10.34 -8.77 -15.91
N ASN A 23 9.70 -9.73 -16.57
CA ASN A 23 10.33 -10.53 -17.63
C ASN A 23 11.68 -11.14 -17.22
N GLY A 24 11.81 -11.56 -15.95
CA GLY A 24 13.04 -12.12 -15.38
C GLY A 24 14.09 -11.08 -14.94
N VAL A 25 13.85 -9.79 -15.16
CA VAL A 25 14.73 -8.69 -14.76
C VAL A 25 14.34 -8.15 -13.39
N TYR A 26 15.32 -7.96 -12.52
CA TYR A 26 15.15 -7.38 -11.19
C TYR A 26 15.17 -5.86 -11.28
N GLU A 27 14.06 -5.23 -10.90
CA GLU A 27 13.80 -3.81 -11.04
C GLU A 27 13.59 -3.16 -9.68
N GLU A 28 14.49 -2.27 -9.28
CA GLU A 28 14.35 -1.48 -8.06
C GLU A 28 14.15 0.02 -8.33
N ASN A 29 14.38 0.47 -9.57
CA ASN A 29 14.52 1.90 -9.89
C ASN A 29 13.39 2.47 -10.75
N LEU A 30 12.29 1.72 -10.90
CA LEU A 30 11.07 2.15 -11.57
C LEU A 30 10.49 3.39 -10.90
N LEU A 31 9.87 4.26 -11.72
CA LEU A 31 9.27 5.50 -11.23
C LEU A 31 8.22 5.26 -10.14
N ILE A 32 7.36 4.24 -10.30
CA ILE A 32 6.35 3.89 -9.31
C ILE A 32 6.96 3.50 -7.95
N LEU A 33 8.07 2.74 -7.97
CA LEU A 33 8.76 2.30 -6.76
C LEU A 33 9.42 3.49 -6.06
N LYS A 34 9.99 4.41 -6.84
CA LYS A 34 10.53 5.68 -6.33
C LYS A 34 9.44 6.54 -5.67
N ILE A 35 8.26 6.66 -6.30
CA ILE A 35 7.13 7.41 -5.73
C ILE A 35 6.68 6.77 -4.41
N LYS A 36 6.46 5.45 -4.36
CA LYS A 36 6.09 4.74 -3.12
C LYS A 36 7.11 4.96 -2.00
N ARG A 37 8.41 4.88 -2.32
CA ARG A 37 9.49 5.15 -1.36
C ARG A 37 9.50 6.59 -0.86
N ILE A 38 9.18 7.57 -1.71
CA ILE A 38 9.06 8.98 -1.29
C ILE A 38 7.91 9.15 -0.30
N LEU A 39 6.75 8.53 -0.57
CA LEU A 39 5.60 8.55 0.35
C LEU A 39 5.95 7.95 1.71
N LEU A 40 6.77 6.89 1.73
CA LEU A 40 7.20 6.19 2.95
C LEU A 40 8.44 6.82 3.62
N ARG A 41 9.17 7.73 2.96
CA ARG A 41 10.47 8.25 3.42
C ARG A 41 10.41 8.95 4.76
N LYS A 42 9.32 9.68 5.05
CA LYS A 42 9.13 10.36 6.35
C LYS A 42 9.11 9.37 7.51
N PHE A 43 8.73 8.12 7.25
CA PHE A 43 8.49 7.09 8.24
C PHE A 43 9.63 6.07 8.32
N ALA A 44 10.47 5.99 7.29
CA ALA A 44 11.72 5.21 7.31
C ALA A 44 12.62 5.50 8.52
N ARG A 45 12.60 6.74 9.04
CA ARG A 45 13.40 7.15 10.20
C ARG A 45 12.84 6.68 11.54
N HIS A 46 11.54 6.44 11.61
CA HIS A 46 10.86 6.07 12.86
C HIS A 46 10.72 4.56 13.00
N GLY A 47 10.75 3.81 11.89
CA GLY A 47 10.62 2.35 11.87
C GLY A 47 9.22 1.82 12.23
N ALA A 48 8.41 2.61 12.94
CA ALA A 48 7.04 2.30 13.29
C ALA A 48 6.15 3.56 13.27
N LEU A 49 4.87 3.33 12.97
CA LEU A 49 3.81 4.32 12.79
C LEU A 49 2.66 3.97 13.73
N SER A 50 2.59 4.58 14.90
CA SER A 50 1.58 4.23 15.91
C SER A 50 0.35 5.13 15.86
N SER A 51 0.51 6.41 15.49
CA SER A 51 -0.62 7.34 15.47
C SER A 51 -1.55 7.06 14.29
N VAL A 52 -2.87 7.22 14.51
CA VAL A 52 -3.88 7.10 13.44
C VAL A 52 -3.58 8.08 12.30
N LYS A 53 -3.14 9.30 12.64
CA LYS A 53 -2.81 10.33 11.66
C LYS A 53 -1.67 9.89 10.74
N ASP A 54 -0.58 9.40 11.30
CA ASP A 54 0.59 9.02 10.50
C ASP A 54 0.33 7.77 9.65
N LYS A 55 -0.41 6.79 10.21
CA LYS A 55 -0.87 5.61 9.46
C LYS A 55 -1.79 5.97 8.29
N ARG A 56 -2.66 6.97 8.46
CA ARG A 56 -3.52 7.46 7.37
C ARG A 56 -2.75 8.32 6.36
N ASP A 57 -1.75 9.06 6.79
CA ASP A 57 -0.98 9.95 5.91
C ASP A 57 -0.20 9.20 4.83
N ILE A 58 0.27 7.97 5.10
CA ILE A 58 0.90 7.13 4.05
C ILE A 58 -0.09 6.58 3.02
N LEU A 59 -1.38 6.53 3.36
CA LEU A 59 -2.44 5.95 2.52
C LEU A 59 -3.18 7.01 1.70
N ARG A 60 -3.07 8.29 2.06
CA ARG A 60 -3.92 9.34 1.48
C ARG A 60 -3.66 9.65 0.00
N PHE A 61 -2.55 9.21 -0.58
CA PHE A 61 -2.19 9.49 -1.97
C PHE A 61 -2.19 8.26 -2.88
N GLY A 62 -2.68 7.13 -2.39
CA GLY A 62 -2.64 5.84 -3.08
C GLY A 62 -2.16 4.71 -2.17
N SER A 63 -2.24 3.48 -2.68
CA SER A 63 -1.72 2.30 -1.98
C SER A 63 -0.19 2.27 -2.05
N ALA A 64 0.47 2.92 -1.08
CA ALA A 64 1.93 2.95 -0.99
C ALA A 64 2.53 1.62 -0.49
N ILE A 65 1.75 0.86 0.30
CA ILE A 65 2.16 -0.42 0.88
C ILE A 65 1.95 -1.53 -0.15
N CYS A 66 3.01 -2.31 -0.42
CA CYS A 66 2.93 -3.46 -1.32
C CYS A 66 2.40 -4.67 -0.55
N CYS A 67 1.21 -5.18 -0.89
CA CYS A 67 0.58 -6.31 -0.19
C CYS A 67 1.47 -7.55 0.01
N PRO A 68 2.20 -8.08 -1.00
CA PRO A 68 3.06 -9.26 -0.78
C PRO A 68 4.23 -9.01 0.18
N SER A 69 4.54 -7.75 0.50
CA SER A 69 5.56 -7.42 1.51
C SER A 69 5.02 -7.42 2.94
N VAL A 70 3.70 -7.61 3.12
CA VAL A 70 3.03 -7.43 4.41
C VAL A 70 3.00 -8.73 5.21
N THR A 71 3.31 -8.61 6.50
CA THR A 71 3.07 -9.65 7.51
C THR A 71 2.07 -9.14 8.53
N PHE A 72 1.05 -9.95 8.83
CA PHE A 72 -0.05 -9.61 9.72
C PHE A 72 0.17 -10.12 11.14
N ASN A 73 -0.23 -9.33 12.13
CA ASN A 73 -0.37 -9.83 13.50
C ASN A 73 -1.80 -10.32 13.76
N LEU A 74 -2.04 -11.61 13.52
CA LEU A 74 -3.36 -12.23 13.64
C LEU A 74 -3.88 -12.33 15.08
N SER A 75 -3.03 -12.14 16.10
CA SER A 75 -3.53 -12.07 17.48
C SER A 75 -4.21 -10.73 17.80
N ILE A 76 -4.06 -9.72 16.93
CA ILE A 76 -4.63 -8.38 17.10
C ILE A 76 -5.66 -8.09 16.01
N LEU A 77 -5.38 -8.46 14.77
CA LEU A 77 -6.26 -8.20 13.64
C LEU A 77 -7.41 -9.20 13.58
N GLN A 78 -8.62 -8.69 13.34
CA GLN A 78 -9.82 -9.52 13.17
C GLN A 78 -9.89 -10.09 11.75
N THR A 79 -10.33 -11.34 11.64
CA THR A 79 -10.61 -12.00 10.35
C THR A 79 -12.09 -11.85 9.96
N PRO A 80 -12.42 -11.64 8.67
CA PRO A 80 -11.51 -11.61 7.52
C PRO A 80 -10.69 -10.31 7.41
N LEU A 81 -9.42 -10.44 7.02
CA LEU A 81 -8.50 -9.32 6.85
C LEU A 81 -8.86 -8.44 5.66
N PHE A 82 -9.41 -9.05 4.61
CA PHE A 82 -9.81 -8.38 3.37
C PHE A 82 -11.32 -8.50 3.20
N MET A 83 -11.96 -7.39 2.88
CA MET A 83 -13.39 -7.33 2.57
C MET A 83 -13.59 -7.52 1.07
N THR A 84 -14.75 -8.06 0.68
CA THR A 84 -15.09 -8.34 -0.72
C THR A 84 -15.74 -7.16 -1.44
N ASP A 85 -15.85 -6.01 -0.77
CA ASP A 85 -16.52 -4.81 -1.29
C ASP A 85 -15.71 -4.12 -2.40
N MET A 86 -14.40 -4.39 -2.47
CA MET A 86 -13.48 -3.85 -3.48
C MET A 86 -12.76 -5.00 -4.18
N LYS A 87 -12.55 -4.86 -5.49
CA LYS A 87 -11.86 -5.83 -6.35
C LYS A 87 -10.40 -5.47 -6.57
N CYS A 88 -10.10 -4.18 -6.77
CA CYS A 88 -8.75 -3.68 -7.04
C CYS A 88 -8.08 -3.16 -5.77
N ASP A 89 -8.86 -2.52 -4.89
CA ASP A 89 -8.36 -1.79 -3.73
C ASP A 89 -8.51 -2.53 -2.40
N LEU A 90 -8.76 -3.85 -2.42
CA LEU A 90 -8.92 -4.68 -1.22
C LEU A 90 -7.79 -4.50 -0.20
N ASP A 91 -6.55 -4.35 -0.66
CA ASP A 91 -5.39 -4.09 0.19
C ASP A 91 -5.46 -2.70 0.82
N TRP A 92 -5.74 -1.68 0.00
CA TRP A 92 -5.80 -0.30 0.47
C TRP A 92 -6.93 -0.11 1.47
N GLU A 93 -8.07 -0.76 1.24
CA GLU A 93 -9.19 -0.86 2.17
C GLU A 93 -8.75 -1.46 3.50
N ALA A 94 -8.08 -2.62 3.48
CA ALA A 94 -7.57 -3.26 4.68
C ALA A 94 -6.62 -2.37 5.47
N TRP A 95 -5.66 -1.70 4.79
CA TRP A 95 -4.76 -0.75 5.44
C TRP A 95 -5.50 0.44 6.05
N GLU A 96 -6.54 0.94 5.39
CA GLU A 96 -7.38 2.02 5.90
C GLU A 96 -8.12 1.61 7.17
N ARG A 97 -8.68 0.39 7.23
CA ARG A 97 -9.29 -0.14 8.45
C ARG A 97 -8.27 -0.34 9.55
N PHE A 98 -7.12 -0.95 9.26
CA PHE A 98 -6.07 -1.17 10.25
C PHE A 98 -5.45 0.15 10.76
N SER A 99 -5.46 1.21 9.93
CA SER A 99 -4.96 2.53 10.33
C SER A 99 -5.75 3.14 11.51
N LYS A 100 -7.00 2.70 11.73
CA LYS A 100 -7.88 3.17 12.80
C LYS A 100 -7.77 2.37 14.09
N ILE A 101 -7.12 1.20 14.05
CA ILE A 101 -6.92 0.33 15.22
C ILE A 101 -5.74 0.86 16.03
N ASP A 102 -5.80 0.77 17.36
CA ASP A 102 -4.63 1.09 18.20
C ASP A 102 -3.48 0.11 17.98
N GLY A 103 -2.26 0.63 17.84
CA GLY A 103 -1.06 -0.13 17.51
C GLY A 103 -0.32 0.37 16.27
N SER A 104 0.80 -0.26 15.96
CA SER A 104 1.78 0.26 15.01
C SER A 104 1.78 -0.42 13.64
N PHE A 105 2.05 0.38 12.61
CA PHE A 105 2.48 -0.09 11.30
C PHE A 105 4.02 -0.07 11.29
N VAL A 106 4.64 -1.26 11.24
CA VAL A 106 6.11 -1.41 11.29
C VAL A 106 6.66 -1.45 9.88
N TYR A 107 7.66 -0.62 9.60
CA TYR A 107 8.19 -0.43 8.25
C TYR A 107 9.70 -0.63 8.21
N SER A 108 10.17 -1.49 7.30
CA SER A 108 11.58 -1.58 6.91
C SER A 108 11.85 -0.85 5.59
N PRO A 109 12.77 0.14 5.55
CA PRO A 109 13.14 0.80 4.30
C PRO A 109 14.00 -0.06 3.37
N GLU A 110 14.44 -1.24 3.82
CA GLU A 110 15.20 -2.18 3.01
C GLU A 110 14.32 -2.91 2.00
N VAL A 111 14.87 -3.22 0.82
CA VAL A 111 14.22 -4.10 -0.14
C VAL A 111 14.41 -5.54 0.33
N LEU A 112 13.35 -6.14 0.89
CA LEU A 112 13.40 -7.50 1.45
C LEU A 112 12.73 -8.55 0.56
N MET A 113 12.09 -8.14 -0.53
CA MET A 113 11.42 -9.03 -1.46
C MET A 113 11.30 -8.41 -2.85
N PHE A 114 11.09 -9.28 -3.85
CA PHE A 114 10.80 -8.87 -5.21
C PHE A 114 9.43 -9.40 -5.66
N HIS A 115 8.54 -8.49 -6.05
CA HIS A 115 7.20 -8.84 -6.50
C HIS A 115 7.23 -9.18 -7.99
N ARG A 116 6.86 -10.40 -8.35
CA ARG A 116 6.82 -10.81 -9.76
C ARG A 116 5.63 -10.17 -10.47
N ILE A 117 5.91 -9.37 -11.49
CA ILE A 117 4.91 -8.79 -12.37
C ILE A 117 4.87 -9.61 -13.67
N HIS A 118 3.69 -10.09 -14.05
CA HIS A 118 3.45 -10.82 -15.29
C HIS A 118 2.17 -10.28 -15.96
N GLU A 119 2.11 -10.34 -17.29
CA GLU A 119 0.96 -9.81 -18.06
C GLU A 119 -0.38 -10.49 -17.70
N GLY A 120 -0.33 -11.75 -17.28
CA GLY A 120 -1.52 -12.47 -16.80
C GLY A 120 -1.92 -12.17 -15.35
N SER A 121 -1.34 -11.16 -14.70
CA SER A 121 -1.71 -10.83 -13.31
C SER A 121 -3.10 -10.20 -13.27
N GLU A 122 -3.86 -10.47 -12.20
CA GLU A 122 -5.18 -9.85 -12.02
C GLU A 122 -5.12 -8.33 -12.12
N THR A 123 -4.02 -7.71 -11.68
CA THR A 123 -3.83 -6.25 -11.80
C THR A 123 -3.83 -5.79 -13.26
N THR A 124 -3.23 -6.54 -14.19
CA THR A 124 -3.22 -6.21 -15.63
C THR A 124 -4.58 -6.48 -16.27
N ALA A 125 -5.28 -7.55 -15.85
CA ALA A 125 -6.63 -7.86 -16.31
C ALA A 125 -7.69 -6.84 -15.80
N LEU A 126 -7.50 -6.30 -14.59
CA LEU A 126 -8.38 -5.32 -13.95
C LEU A 126 -8.08 -3.87 -14.34
N ILE A 127 -6.93 -3.57 -14.95
CA ILE A 127 -6.63 -2.24 -15.54
C ILE A 127 -7.59 -1.89 -16.69
N LYS A 128 -8.43 -2.82 -17.14
CA LYS A 128 -9.35 -2.65 -18.26
C LYS A 128 -10.65 -1.88 -17.98
N ASP A 129 -10.97 -1.45 -16.76
CA ASP A 129 -12.35 -1.02 -16.46
C ASP A 129 -12.50 0.18 -15.51
N ASP A 130 -13.58 0.95 -15.71
CA ASP A 130 -14.05 2.08 -14.88
C ASP A 130 -14.14 1.73 -13.39
N THR A 131 -14.21 0.43 -13.07
CA THR A 131 -14.24 -0.11 -11.70
C THR A 131 -13.05 0.36 -10.87
N ARG A 132 -11.81 0.29 -11.39
CA ARG A 132 -10.62 0.67 -10.62
C ARG A 132 -10.63 2.16 -10.28
N ARG A 133 -11.02 3.00 -11.25
CA ARG A 133 -11.13 4.44 -11.02
C ARG A 133 -12.20 4.74 -9.97
N SER A 134 -13.35 4.07 -10.05
CA SER A 134 -14.42 4.22 -9.06
C SER A 134 -13.98 3.79 -7.66
N GLU A 135 -13.21 2.70 -7.54
CA GLU A 135 -12.64 2.24 -6.26
C GLU A 135 -11.59 3.22 -5.73
N ASP A 136 -10.65 3.68 -6.57
CA ASP A 136 -9.63 4.66 -6.22
C ASP A 136 -10.28 5.96 -5.68
N GLU A 137 -11.30 6.48 -6.38
CA GLU A 137 -12.05 7.67 -5.95
C GLU A 137 -12.78 7.43 -4.62
N THR A 138 -13.40 6.26 -4.44
CA THR A 138 -14.06 5.87 -3.19
C THR A 138 -13.07 5.81 -2.03
N MET A 139 -11.89 5.23 -2.25
CA MET A 139 -10.82 5.19 -1.25
C MET A 139 -10.29 6.57 -0.93
N LEU A 140 -10.06 7.41 -1.92
CA LEU A 140 -9.57 8.77 -1.73
C LEU A 140 -10.56 9.67 -0.98
N GLN A 141 -11.87 9.46 -1.15
CA GLN A 141 -12.90 10.15 -0.36
C GLN A 141 -12.84 9.81 1.14
N LYS A 142 -12.16 8.71 1.54
CA LYS A 142 -11.89 8.43 2.96
C LYS A 142 -10.81 9.35 3.55
N PHE A 143 -9.98 9.99 2.72
CA PHE A 143 -8.86 10.83 3.14
C PHE A 143 -9.01 12.30 2.76
N TRP A 144 -9.76 12.60 1.70
CA TRP A 144 -9.91 13.93 1.13
C TRP A 144 -11.39 14.32 0.98
N PRO A 145 -11.70 15.63 0.99
CA PRO A 145 -13.03 16.11 0.65
C PRO A 145 -13.48 15.63 -0.74
N LYS A 146 -14.79 15.41 -0.91
CA LYS A 146 -15.38 14.89 -2.15
C LYS A 146 -14.96 15.63 -3.42
N TRP A 147 -14.78 16.94 -3.35
CA TRP A 147 -14.37 17.76 -4.50
C TRP A 147 -12.88 17.62 -4.85
N PHE A 148 -12.04 17.21 -3.90
CA PHE A 148 -10.60 17.08 -4.08
C PHE A 148 -10.17 15.66 -4.43
N ALA A 149 -10.92 14.64 -3.98
CA ALA A 149 -10.62 13.23 -4.25
C ALA A 149 -10.42 12.91 -5.76
N PRO A 150 -11.25 13.43 -6.70
CA PRO A 150 -11.05 13.18 -8.13
C PRO A 150 -9.75 13.75 -8.71
N ILE A 151 -9.24 14.85 -8.13
CA ILE A 151 -7.97 15.47 -8.51
C ILE A 151 -6.82 14.54 -8.11
N VAL A 152 -6.85 14.06 -6.87
CA VAL A 152 -5.84 13.11 -6.37
C VAL A 152 -5.91 11.79 -7.15
N CYS A 153 -7.12 11.31 -7.47
CA CYS A 153 -7.30 10.09 -8.25
C CYS A 153 -6.65 10.22 -9.63
N SER A 154 -6.85 11.35 -10.30
CA SER A 154 -6.28 11.58 -11.62
C SER A 154 -4.74 11.58 -11.59
N LEU A 155 -4.12 12.18 -10.56
CA LEU A 155 -2.68 12.14 -10.35
C LEU A 155 -2.18 10.71 -10.04
N TYR A 156 -2.91 9.97 -9.21
CA TYR A 156 -2.59 8.59 -8.88
C TYR A 156 -2.67 7.68 -10.10
N SER A 157 -3.74 7.76 -10.90
CA SER A 157 -3.90 6.99 -12.13
C SER A 157 -2.78 7.29 -13.16
N LEU A 158 -2.34 8.54 -13.27
CA LEU A 158 -1.18 8.89 -14.12
C LEU A 158 0.11 8.18 -13.68
N SER A 159 0.35 8.10 -12.36
CA SER A 159 1.53 7.40 -11.83
C SER A 159 1.53 5.91 -12.20
N MET A 160 0.35 5.28 -12.25
CA MET A 160 0.17 3.88 -12.62
C MET A 160 0.33 3.64 -14.13
N ARG A 161 -0.13 4.58 -14.97
CA ARG A 161 -0.02 4.48 -16.45
C ARG A 161 1.42 4.54 -16.95
N SER A 162 2.30 5.26 -16.26
CA SER A 162 3.73 5.36 -16.63
C SER A 162 4.51 4.05 -16.48
N ASN A 163 3.86 2.98 -16.01
CA ASN A 163 4.49 1.73 -15.58
C ASN A 163 3.98 0.49 -16.36
N SER A 164 3.48 0.71 -17.58
CA SER A 164 3.25 -0.37 -18.54
C SER A 164 4.54 -1.17 -18.73
N LEU A 165 4.41 -2.50 -18.79
CA LEU A 165 5.51 -3.43 -19.07
C LEU A 165 6.30 -3.04 -20.32
#